data_AF-A0A7S3KM45-F1
#
_entry.id   AF-A0A7S3KM45-F1
#
_cell.length_a   1.000
_cell.length_b   1.000
_cell.length_c   1.000
_cell.angle_alpha   90.00
_cell.angle_beta   90.00
_cell.angle_gamma   90.00
#
_symmetry.space_group_name_H-M   'P 1'
#
loop_
_entity.id
_entity.type
_entity.pdbx_description
1 polymer ?
#
loop_
_entity_poly.entity_id
_entity_poly.type
_entity_poly.pdbx_seq_one_letter_code
_entity_poly.pdbx_strand_id
1 'polypeptide(L)'
;TMKRKAISRLNLLANQVSAATPKYVQSCLEWCGFDEYLTPEEIKHRNFVRKTLEEEAAPKMDKYIHSTEFPFELVDVIKKLKINGTINKGYGSAELSPMMMAAAYVELFRVDASLATFFLVH
;
A
#
# COMPACT_ATOMS: atom_id res chain seq x y z
N THR A 1 -20.51 -44.05 21.61
CA THR A 1 -19.29 -44.88 21.81
C THR A 1 -18.05 -44.02 21.74
N MET A 2 -17.06 -44.24 22.63
CA MET A 2 -15.81 -43.45 22.69
C MET A 2 -15.12 -43.25 21.32
N LYS A 3 -15.20 -44.23 20.42
CA LYS A 3 -14.67 -44.15 19.04
C LYS A 3 -15.18 -42.94 18.26
N ARG A 4 -16.47 -42.55 18.37
CA ARG A 4 -17.01 -41.38 17.65
C ARG A 4 -16.43 -40.05 18.17
N LYS A 5 -16.22 -39.91 19.48
CA LYS A 5 -15.59 -38.73 20.08
C LYS A 5 -14.10 -38.62 19.70
N ALA A 6 -13.39 -39.75 19.64
CA ALA A 6 -12.00 -39.79 19.20
C ALA A 6 -11.85 -39.37 17.73
N ILE A 7 -12.70 -39.88 16.84
CA ILE A 7 -12.71 -39.51 15.41
C ILE A 7 -13.07 -38.04 15.22
N SER A 8 -14.04 -37.52 15.98
CA SER A 8 -14.39 -36.09 15.98
C SER A 8 -13.21 -35.20 16.40
N ARG A 9 -12.45 -35.60 17.43
CA ARG A 9 -11.24 -34.88 17.86
C ARG A 9 -10.12 -34.94 16.83
N LEU A 10 -9.90 -36.10 16.21
CA LEU A 10 -8.92 -36.27 15.13
C LEU A 10 -9.25 -35.39 13.92
N ASN A 11 -10.51 -35.28 13.54
CA ASN A 11 -10.94 -34.38 12.45
C ASN A 11 -10.79 -32.90 12.82
N LEU A 12 -11.07 -32.54 14.08
CA LEU A 12 -10.85 -31.17 14.57
C LEU A 12 -9.37 -30.80 14.53
N LEU A 13 -8.50 -31.71 14.98
CA LEU A 13 -7.05 -31.55 14.94
C LEU A 13 -6.55 -31.51 13.49
N ALA A 14 -7.07 -32.36 12.59
CA ALA A 14 -6.72 -32.32 11.17
C ALA A 14 -7.06 -30.97 10.53
N ASN A 15 -8.21 -30.37 10.85
CA ASN A 15 -8.57 -29.02 10.36
C ASN A 15 -7.72 -27.90 11.00
N GLN A 16 -7.26 -28.07 12.24
CA GLN A 16 -6.35 -27.11 12.88
C GLN A 16 -4.93 -27.20 12.32
N VAL A 17 -4.50 -28.40 11.91
CA VAL A 17 -3.18 -28.66 11.34
C VAL A 17 -3.17 -28.41 9.82
N SER A 18 -4.34 -28.50 9.14
CA SER A 18 -4.51 -28.12 7.73
C SER A 18 -4.80 -26.63 7.54
N ALA A 19 -4.65 -25.80 8.58
CA ALA A 19 -4.63 -24.36 8.39
C ALA A 19 -3.54 -24.06 7.36
N ALA A 20 -3.97 -23.65 6.16
CA ALA A 20 -3.08 -23.38 5.04
C ALA A 20 -1.92 -22.51 5.52
N THR A 21 -0.70 -22.83 5.10
CA THR A 21 0.50 -22.06 5.44
C THR A 21 0.19 -20.57 5.33
N PRO A 22 0.33 -19.77 6.41
CA PRO A 22 -0.14 -18.40 6.40
C PRO A 22 0.59 -17.63 5.29
N LYS A 23 -0.19 -17.02 4.39
CA LYS A 23 0.35 -16.15 3.35
C LYS A 23 0.59 -14.78 3.97
N TYR A 24 1.85 -14.46 4.26
CA TYR A 24 2.23 -13.12 4.68
C TYR A 24 2.05 -12.16 3.49
N VAL A 25 1.30 -11.08 3.74
CA VAL A 25 1.11 -9.98 2.79
C VAL A 25 1.97 -8.79 3.20
N GLN A 26 2.37 -7.97 2.23
CA GLN A 26 3.20 -6.79 2.51
C GLN A 26 2.35 -5.57 2.92
N SER A 27 1.05 -5.59 2.60
CA SER A 27 0.11 -4.50 2.91
C SER A 27 -1.23 -5.05 3.35
N CYS A 28 -1.92 -4.34 4.25
CA CYS A 28 -3.28 -4.68 4.66
C CYS A 28 -4.26 -4.73 3.47
N LEU A 29 -4.01 -3.94 2.43
CA LEU A 29 -4.86 -3.91 1.24
C LEU A 29 -4.68 -5.12 0.34
N GLU A 30 -3.48 -5.71 0.31
CA GLU A 30 -3.26 -6.99 -0.35
C GLU A 30 -4.04 -8.11 0.36
N TRP A 31 -4.14 -8.04 1.69
CA TRP A 31 -4.97 -8.97 2.46
C TRP A 31 -6.48 -8.75 2.20
N CYS A 32 -6.91 -7.50 2.05
CA CYS A 32 -8.29 -7.15 1.70
C CYS A 32 -8.66 -7.42 0.24
N GLY A 33 -7.76 -7.98 -0.58
CA GLY A 33 -8.03 -8.26 -2.00
C GLY A 33 -8.15 -7.01 -2.87
N PHE A 34 -7.54 -5.88 -2.49
CA PHE A 34 -7.67 -4.62 -3.24
C PHE A 34 -7.21 -4.74 -4.70
N ASP A 35 -6.20 -5.56 -4.96
CA ASP A 35 -5.65 -5.84 -6.30
C ASP A 35 -6.69 -6.41 -7.26
N GLU A 36 -7.76 -7.05 -6.77
CA GLU A 36 -8.84 -7.59 -7.59
C GLU A 36 -9.64 -6.50 -8.31
N TYR A 37 -9.56 -5.25 -7.84
CA TYR A 37 -10.22 -4.09 -8.43
C TYR A 37 -9.30 -3.24 -9.31
N LEU A 38 -8.03 -3.64 -9.47
CA LEU A 38 -7.04 -2.90 -10.24
C LEU A 38 -6.72 -3.61 -11.56
N THR A 39 -6.55 -2.84 -12.62
CA THR A 39 -5.95 -3.32 -13.86
C THR A 39 -4.47 -3.65 -13.68
N PRO A 40 -3.85 -4.47 -14.55
CA PRO A 40 -2.42 -4.74 -14.48
C PRO A 40 -1.54 -3.48 -14.56
N GLU A 41 -2.00 -2.46 -15.29
CA GLU A 41 -1.30 -1.17 -15.39
C GLU A 41 -1.38 -0.37 -14.09
N GLU A 42 -2.55 -0.35 -13.43
CA GLU A 42 -2.74 0.25 -12.10
C GLU A 42 -1.91 -0.44 -11.03
N ILE A 43 -1.83 -1.77 -11.04
CA ILE A 43 -0.96 -2.55 -10.14
C ILE A 43 0.51 -2.17 -10.38
N LYS A 44 0.93 -2.08 -11.64
CA LYS A 44 2.29 -1.66 -12.00
C LYS A 44 2.60 -0.25 -11.50
N HIS A 45 1.67 0.69 -11.68
CA HIS A 45 1.80 2.07 -11.20
C HIS A 45 1.92 2.11 -9.68
N ARG A 46 1.02 1.44 -8.96
CA ARG A 46 1.08 1.34 -7.50
C ARG A 46 2.40 0.76 -7.01
N ASN A 47 2.88 -0.33 -7.61
CA ASN A 47 4.13 -0.95 -7.20
C ASN A 47 5.35 -0.04 -7.45
N PHE A 48 5.32 0.78 -8.51
CA PHE A 48 6.33 1.82 -8.74
C PHE A 48 6.29 2.90 -7.66
N VAL A 49 5.09 3.39 -7.29
CA VAL A 49 4.92 4.38 -6.22
C VAL A 49 5.41 3.82 -4.89
N ARG A 50 4.96 2.60 -4.54
CA ARG A 50 5.36 1.87 -3.33
C ARG A 50 6.87 1.78 -3.20
N LYS A 51 7.52 1.23 -4.23
CA LYS A 51 8.96 1.02 -4.24
C LYS A 51 9.71 2.34 -4.04
N THR A 52 9.30 3.39 -4.78
CA THR A 52 9.96 4.70 -4.70
C THR A 52 9.81 5.31 -3.30
N LEU A 53 8.63 5.22 -2.69
CA LEU A 53 8.41 5.75 -1.34
C LEU A 53 9.17 4.95 -0.27
N GLU A 54 9.21 3.63 -0.37
CA GLU A 54 9.97 2.78 0.56
C GLU A 54 11.47 3.00 0.48
N GLU A 55 12.00 3.20 -0.73
CA GLU A 55 13.45 3.39 -0.93
C GLU A 55 13.90 4.83 -0.62
N GLU A 56 13.08 5.84 -0.93
CA GLU A 56 13.53 7.24 -0.93
C GLU A 56 12.86 8.14 0.10
N ALA A 57 11.64 7.80 0.57
CA ALA A 57 10.93 8.60 1.56
C ALA A 57 10.99 7.98 2.96
N ALA A 58 10.57 6.72 3.12
CA ALA A 58 10.44 6.06 4.41
C ALA A 58 11.69 6.16 5.31
N PRO A 59 12.93 5.96 4.81
CA PRO A 59 14.13 6.03 5.65
C PRO A 59 14.44 7.43 6.19
N LYS A 60 13.85 8.48 5.60
CA LYS A 60 14.11 9.89 5.94
C LYS A 60 13.05 10.46 6.88
N MET A 61 11.84 9.90 6.89
CA MET A 61 10.69 10.46 7.61
C MET A 61 10.93 10.60 9.11
N ASP A 62 11.61 9.63 9.73
CA ASP A 62 11.82 9.60 11.17
C ASP A 62 12.47 10.89 11.70
N LYS A 63 13.49 11.38 11.00
CA LYS A 63 14.18 12.64 11.33
C LYS A 63 13.20 13.82 11.39
N TYR A 64 12.34 13.93 10.39
CA TYR A 64 11.42 15.07 10.22
C TYR A 64 10.21 15.01 11.14
N ILE A 65 9.72 13.79 11.43
CA ILE A 65 8.67 13.58 12.43
C ILE A 65 9.19 14.04 13.80
N HIS A 66 10.39 13.63 14.18
CA HIS A 66 10.99 14.01 15.47
C HIS A 66 11.33 15.49 15.56
N SER A 67 11.80 16.12 14.48
CA SER A 67 12.10 17.56 14.47
C SER A 67 10.87 18.45 14.24
N THR A 68 9.72 17.88 13.88
CA THR A 68 8.49 18.60 13.50
C THR A 68 8.70 19.58 12.34
N GLU A 69 9.60 19.22 11.41
CA GLU A 69 9.97 20.05 10.26
C GLU A 69 9.43 19.47 8.95
N PHE A 70 9.23 20.32 7.95
CA PHE A 70 8.82 19.87 6.63
C PHE A 70 10.00 19.30 5.83
N PRO A 71 9.84 18.10 5.22
CA PRO A 71 10.90 17.45 4.47
C PRO A 71 11.01 17.95 3.02
N PHE A 72 11.60 19.13 2.79
CA PHE A 72 11.72 19.72 1.45
C PHE A 72 12.41 18.82 0.41
N GLU A 73 13.33 17.94 0.82
CA GLU A 73 13.97 16.99 -0.08
C GLU A 73 13.01 15.93 -0.66
N LEU A 74 11.85 15.69 -0.02
CA LEU A 74 10.85 14.76 -0.51
C LEU A 74 10.01 15.34 -1.65
N VAL A 75 10.13 16.63 -1.95
CA VAL A 75 9.51 17.24 -3.14
C VAL A 75 10.06 16.60 -4.42
N ASP A 76 11.36 16.30 -4.47
CA ASP A 76 11.97 15.62 -5.62
C ASP A 76 11.48 14.16 -5.75
N VAL A 77 11.23 13.50 -4.62
CA VAL A 77 10.62 12.16 -4.59
C VAL A 77 9.21 12.23 -5.19
N ILE A 78 8.37 13.17 -4.75
CA ILE A 78 7.02 13.37 -5.31
C ILE A 78 7.08 13.65 -6.82
N LYS A 79 8.02 14.48 -7.28
CA LYS A 79 8.23 14.75 -8.71
C LYS A 79 8.58 13.48 -9.49
N LYS A 80 9.35 12.56 -8.90
CA LYS A 80 9.71 11.27 -9.50
C LYS A 80 8.51 10.33 -9.63
N LEU A 81 7.55 10.41 -8.71
CA LEU A 81 6.34 9.57 -8.73
C LEU A 81 5.43 9.85 -9.94
N LYS A 82 5.53 11.03 -10.56
CA LYS A 82 4.70 11.42 -11.72
C LYS A 82 3.20 11.34 -11.44
N ILE A 83 2.80 11.77 -10.24
CA ILE A 83 1.39 11.76 -9.80
C ILE A 83 0.79 13.17 -9.67
N ASN A 84 1.58 14.23 -9.85
CA ASN A 84 1.12 15.62 -9.74
C ASN A 84 -0.03 15.94 -10.70
N GLY A 85 -1.03 16.68 -10.22
CA GLY A 85 -2.25 16.95 -10.97
C GLY A 85 -3.20 15.75 -11.08
N THR A 86 -2.83 14.58 -10.55
CA THR A 86 -3.66 13.38 -10.42
C THR A 86 -4.50 13.08 -11.66
N ILE A 87 -5.82 13.29 -11.60
CA ILE A 87 -6.79 13.00 -12.66
C ILE A 87 -7.03 14.19 -13.61
N ASN A 88 -6.50 15.38 -13.28
CA ASN A 88 -6.68 16.58 -14.08
C ASN A 88 -6.07 16.40 -15.47
N LYS A 89 -6.64 17.08 -16.45
CA LYS A 89 -6.26 16.99 -17.87
C LYS A 89 -5.48 18.22 -18.32
N GLY A 90 -4.44 18.02 -19.12
CA GLY A 90 -3.57 19.06 -19.64
C GLY A 90 -2.56 19.61 -18.63
N TYR A 91 -1.87 20.68 -19.03
CA TYR A 91 -0.90 21.44 -18.21
C TYR A 91 0.27 20.62 -17.63
N GLY A 92 0.56 19.44 -18.21
CA GLY A 92 1.59 18.54 -17.68
C GLY A 92 1.15 17.74 -16.45
N SER A 93 -0.16 17.66 -16.17
CA SER A 93 -0.73 16.79 -15.15
C SER A 93 -0.47 15.31 -15.46
N ALA A 94 -0.52 14.47 -14.43
CA ALA A 94 -0.32 13.03 -14.56
C ALA A 94 -1.46 12.32 -15.32
N GLU A 95 -2.65 12.93 -15.38
CA GLU A 95 -3.82 12.43 -16.10
C GLU A 95 -4.26 11.00 -15.77
N LEU A 96 -4.00 10.57 -14.53
CA LEU A 96 -4.22 9.22 -14.02
C LEU A 96 -5.69 8.79 -14.14
N SER A 97 -5.93 7.47 -14.15
CA SER A 97 -7.26 6.94 -13.85
C SER A 97 -7.62 7.21 -12.38
N PRO A 98 -8.91 7.28 -12.03
CA PRO A 98 -9.33 7.40 -10.62
C PRO A 98 -8.75 6.29 -9.72
N MET A 99 -8.59 5.07 -10.25
CA MET A 99 -8.03 3.94 -9.49
C MET A 99 -6.51 4.01 -9.37
N MET A 100 -5.78 4.52 -10.38
CA MET A 100 -4.35 4.84 -10.24
C MET A 100 -4.12 5.91 -9.17
N MET A 101 -4.94 6.97 -9.19
CA MET A 101 -4.90 8.02 -8.16
C MET A 101 -5.16 7.42 -6.77
N ALA A 102 -6.21 6.63 -6.60
CA ALA A 102 -6.53 5.97 -5.32
C ALA A 102 -5.38 5.08 -4.84
N ALA A 103 -4.80 4.28 -5.74
CA ALA A 103 -3.67 3.40 -5.43
C ALA A 103 -2.42 4.19 -5.04
N ALA A 104 -2.14 5.33 -5.67
CA ALA A 104 -1.03 6.21 -5.30
C ALA A 104 -1.24 6.85 -3.91
N TYR A 105 -2.44 7.35 -3.61
CA TYR A 105 -2.76 7.91 -2.29
C TYR A 105 -2.60 6.90 -1.17
N VAL A 106 -3.12 5.70 -1.39
CA VAL A 106 -2.95 4.58 -0.46
C VAL A 106 -1.48 4.34 -0.11
N GLU A 107 -0.59 4.34 -1.10
CA GLU A 107 0.84 4.11 -0.86
C GLU A 107 1.51 5.29 -0.16
N LEU A 108 1.10 6.52 -0.47
CA LEU A 108 1.54 7.71 0.27
C LEU A 108 1.17 7.60 1.75
N PHE A 109 -0.11 7.33 2.05
CA PHE A 109 -0.61 7.21 3.43
C PHE A 109 0.00 6.02 4.18
N ARG A 110 0.37 4.94 3.46
CA ARG A 110 1.05 3.80 4.06
C ARG A 110 2.45 4.15 4.56
N VAL A 111 3.14 5.05 3.86
CA VAL A 111 4.51 5.47 4.23
C VAL A 111 4.50 6.60 5.24
N ASP A 112 3.75 7.68 4.99
CA ASP A 112 3.63 8.79 5.92
C ASP A 112 2.39 9.67 5.66
N ALA A 113 1.63 9.95 6.73
CA ALA A 113 0.39 10.72 6.64
C ALA A 113 0.64 12.22 6.40
N SER A 114 1.76 12.78 6.85
CA SER A 114 2.09 14.19 6.63
C SER A 114 2.47 14.44 5.17
N LEU A 115 3.29 13.58 4.58
CA LEU A 115 3.63 13.60 3.15
C LEU A 115 2.39 13.41 2.28
N ALA A 116 1.53 12.45 2.62
CA ALA A 116 0.28 12.22 1.92
C ALA A 116 -0.64 13.44 1.96
N THR A 117 -0.74 14.10 3.13
CA THR A 117 -1.56 15.30 3.31
C THR A 117 -1.00 16.48 2.53
N PHE A 118 0.33 16.67 2.54
CA PHE A 118 0.97 17.68 1.70
C PHE A 118 0.62 17.49 0.22
N PHE A 119 0.75 16.26 -0.28
CA PHE A 119 0.44 15.95 -1.67
C PHE A 119 -1.07 16.11 -1.98
N LEU A 120 -1.95 15.75 -1.04
CA LEU A 120 -3.40 15.85 -1.23
C LEU A 120 -3.91 17.28 -1.30
N VAL A 121 -3.26 18.21 -0.58
CA VAL A 121 -3.61 19.64 -0.60
C VAL A 121 -3.00 20.37 -1.81
N HIS A 122 -1.90 19.85 -2.34
CA HIS A 122 -1.14 20.41 -3.47
C HIS A 122 -1.90 20.34 -4.81
#